data_AF-A0A2N2AGN8-F1
#
_entry.id   AF-A0A2N2AGN8-F1
#
_cell.length_a   1.000
_cell.length_b   1.000
_cell.length_c   1.000
_cell.angle_alpha   90.00
_cell.angle_beta   90.00
_cell.angle_gamma   90.00
#
_symmetry.space_group_name_H-M   'P 1'
#
loop_
_entity.id
_entity.type
_entity.pdbx_description
1 polymer ?
#
loop_
_entity_poly.entity_id
_entity_poly.type
_entity_poly.pdbx_seq_one_letter_code
_entity_poly.pdbx_strand_id
1 'polypeptide(L)' 'MTRPGAVKCLYCGEDVPAHSADCPHCGAPSHFQQQGENPRRRRRFIIYVILVTLFCLAMIVYLPR' A
#
# COMPACT_ATOMS: atom_id res chain seq x y z
N MET A 1 -16.68 15.70 23.09
CA MET A 1 -15.27 15.24 23.01
C MET A 1 -15.11 14.26 21.85
N THR A 2 -14.85 14.73 20.63
CA THR A 2 -14.37 13.87 19.54
C THR A 2 -12.85 14.03 19.47
N ARG A 3 -12.10 13.01 19.88
CA ARG A 3 -10.64 12.99 19.89
C ARG A 3 -10.17 12.59 18.47
N PRO A 4 -9.71 13.52 17.62
CA PRO A 4 -9.33 13.21 16.26
C PRO A 4 -8.04 12.39 16.32
N GLY A 5 -8.15 11.09 16.03
CA GLY A 5 -6.99 10.19 16.06
C GLY A 5 -7.20 8.87 16.81
N ALA A 6 -8.40 8.56 17.27
CA ALA A 6 -8.78 7.19 17.63
C ALA A 6 -9.53 6.56 16.44
N VAL A 7 -9.01 5.46 15.89
CA VAL A 7 -9.67 4.60 14.91
C VAL A 7 -10.11 3.32 15.59
N LYS A 8 -11.31 2.86 15.26
CA LYS A 8 -11.83 1.62 15.82
C LYS A 8 -11.15 0.43 15.17
N CYS A 9 -10.58 -0.48 15.96
CA CYS A 9 -9.99 -1.70 15.45
C CYS A 9 -11.07 -2.61 14.86
N LEU A 10 -10.86 -3.12 13.64
CA LEU A 10 -11.81 -4.04 13.01
C LEU A 10 -11.86 -5.42 13.71
N TYR A 11 -10.79 -5.79 14.42
CA TYR A 11 -10.65 -7.10 15.06
C TYR A 11 -11.17 -7.13 16.50
N CYS A 12 -10.80 -6.15 17.34
CA CYS A 12 -11.26 -6.10 18.73
C CYS A 12 -12.42 -5.13 18.97
N GLY A 13 -12.71 -4.21 18.04
CA GLY A 13 -13.75 -3.20 18.21
C GLY A 13 -13.40 -2.06 19.15
N GLU A 14 -12.19 -2.07 19.73
CA GLU A 14 -11.68 -1.05 20.65
C GLU A 14 -11.14 0.18 19.91
N ASP A 15 -11.10 1.32 20.60
CA ASP A 15 -10.51 2.55 20.08
C ASP A 15 -8.97 2.49 20.13
N VAL A 16 -8.34 2.55 18.97
CA VAL A 16 -6.88 2.44 18.79
C VAL A 16 -6.34 3.77 18.29
N PRO A 17 -5.19 4.25 18.77
CA PRO A 17 -4.56 5.44 18.21
C PRO A 17 -4.23 5.22 16.72
N ALA A 18 -4.65 6.15 15.86
CA ALA A 18 -4.50 6.09 14.40
C ALA A 18 -3.04 5.99 13.91
N HIS A 19 -2.08 6.18 14.80
CA HIS A 19 -0.64 6.21 14.57
C HIS A 19 0.08 4.97 15.10
N SER A 20 -0.62 4.00 15.72
CA SER A 20 0.01 2.74 16.15
C SER A 20 0.06 1.72 15.02
N ALA A 21 1.27 1.20 14.77
CA ALA A 21 1.55 0.11 13.84
C ALA A 21 0.71 -1.15 14.10
N ASP A 22 0.55 -1.45 15.39
CA ASP A 22 -0.17 -2.61 15.88
C ASP A 22 -1.23 -2.15 16.89
N CYS A 23 -2.35 -2.86 16.94
CA CYS A 23 -3.33 -2.61 18.00
C CYS A 23 -2.77 -3.09 19.35
N PRO A 24 -2.66 -2.22 20.37
CA PRO A 24 -2.12 -2.61 21.68
C PRO A 24 -3.01 -3.61 22.45
N HIS A 25 -4.27 -3.78 22.02
CA HIS A 25 -5.24 -4.62 22.70
C HIS A 25 -5.31 -6.04 22.13
N CYS A 26 -5.15 -6.21 20.81
CA CYS A 26 -5.22 -7.53 20.16
C CYS A 26 -3.92 -7.96 19.49
N GLY A 27 -2.93 -7.07 19.37
CA GLY A 27 -1.67 -7.37 18.67
C GLY A 27 -1.82 -7.55 17.16
N ALA A 28 -2.99 -7.25 16.59
CA ALA A 28 -3.20 -7.34 15.15
C ALA A 28 -2.50 -6.17 14.43
N PRO A 29 -1.85 -6.42 13.26
CA PRO A 29 -1.25 -5.37 12.46
C PRO A 29 -2.36 -4.41 12.00
N SER A 30 -2.18 -3.13 12.30
CA SER A 30 -3.19 -2.13 11.99
C SER A 30 -3.20 -1.89 10.48
N HIS A 31 -4.32 -2.21 9.82
CA HIS A 31 -4.52 -1.93 8.39
C HIS A 31 -4.40 -0.43 8.07
N PHE A 32 -4.53 0.44 9.08
CA PHE A 32 -4.40 1.88 8.95
C PHE A 32 -2.95 2.36 8.75
N GLN A 33 -1.93 1.61 9.16
CA GLN A 33 -0.52 1.99 8.93
C GLN A 33 -0.06 1.79 7.45
N GLN A 34 -0.91 1.21 6.61
CA GLN A 34 -0.62 1.03 5.17
C GLN A 34 -0.75 2.33 4.36
N GLN A 35 -1.25 3.43 4.96
CA GLN A 35 -1.24 4.77 4.35
C GLN A 35 0.05 5.55 4.58
N GLY A 36 1.10 4.90 5.09
CA GLY A 36 2.46 5.32 4.79
C GLY A 36 2.83 4.91 3.37
N GLU A 37 2.17 5.49 2.36
CA GLU A 37 2.64 5.45 0.99
C GLU A 37 4.07 5.96 0.98
N ASN A 38 5.04 5.04 1.01
CA ASN A 38 6.40 5.34 0.65
C ASN A 38 6.42 5.39 -0.88
N PRO A 39 6.36 6.57 -1.53
CA PRO A 39 6.34 6.68 -2.99
C PRO A 39 7.58 6.07 -3.65
N ARG A 40 8.63 5.77 -2.86
CA ARG A 40 9.89 5.20 -3.37
C ARG A 40 9.79 3.71 -3.69
N ARG A 41 8.93 2.92 -3.02
CA ARG A 41 8.82 1.48 -3.29
C ARG A 41 8.01 1.17 -4.54
N ARG A 42 7.05 2.04 -4.89
CA ARG A 42 6.24 1.94 -6.11
C ARG A 42 7.02 2.30 -7.39
N ARG A 43 8.02 3.18 -7.27
CA ARG A 43 8.74 3.73 -8.44
C ARG A 43 9.58 2.68 -9.19
N ARG A 44 10.26 1.77 -8.50
CA ARG A 44 11.03 0.70 -9.17
C ARG A 44 10.12 -0.28 -9.92
N PHE A 45 8.99 -0.66 -9.30
CA PHE A 45 8.02 -1.54 -9.92
C PHE A 45 7.40 -0.89 -11.17
N ILE A 46 7.04 0.40 -11.10
CA ILE A 46 6.50 1.16 -12.24
C ILE A 46 7.53 1.24 -13.38
N ILE A 47 8.81 1.54 -13.08
CA ILE A 47 9.86 1.58 -14.11
C ILE A 47 10.02 0.23 -14.82
N TYR A 48 9.96 -0.88 -14.05
CA TYR A 48 10.07 -2.22 -14.62
C TYR A 48 8.89 -2.55 -15.54
N VAL A 49 7.66 -2.24 -15.11
CA VAL A 49 6.46 -2.42 -15.95
C VAL A 49 6.58 -1.62 -17.23
N ILE A 50 6.97 -0.35 -17.17
CA ILE A 50 7.14 0.50 -18.37
C ILE A 50 8.14 -0.10 -19.36
N LEU A 51 9.31 -0.56 -18.89
CA LEU A 51 10.32 -1.21 -19.74
C LEU A 51 9.79 -2.48 -20.39
N VAL A 52 9.11 -3.34 -19.62
CA VAL A 52 8.53 -4.59 -20.13
C VAL A 52 7.44 -4.31 -21.16
N THR A 53 6.57 -3.32 -20.92
CA THR A 53 5.52 -2.93 -21.87
C THR A 53 6.10 -2.43 -23.18
N LEU A 54 7.14 -1.59 -23.14
CA LEU A 54 7.85 -1.11 -24.34
C LEU A 54 8.47 -2.28 -25.13
N PHE A 55 9.12 -3.21 -24.44
CA PHE A 55 9.71 -4.39 -25.06
C PHE A 55 8.67 -5.28 -25.74
N CYS A 56 7.54 -5.54 -25.07
CA CYS A 56 6.43 -6.29 -25.67
C CYS A 56 5.87 -5.61 -26.92
N LEU A 57 5.65 -4.29 -26.89
CA LEU A 57 5.18 -3.55 -28.06
C LEU A 57 6.19 -3.60 -29.21
N ALA A 58 7.49 -3.45 -28.91
CA ALA A 58 8.53 -3.57 -29.91
C ALA A 58 8.52 -4.94 -30.59
N MET A 59 8.43 -6.03 -29.80
CA MET A 59 8.29 -7.39 -30.36
C MET A 59 7.04 -7.55 -31.22
N ILE A 60 5.89 -7.03 -30.78
CA ILE A 60 4.62 -7.10 -31.52
C ILE A 60 4.68 -6.30 -32.82
N VAL A 61 5.50 -5.24 -32.92
CA VAL A 61 5.71 -4.51 -34.18
C VAL A 61 6.79 -5.16 -35.04
N TYR A 62 7.72 -5.90 -34.45
CA TYR A 62 8.76 -6.64 -35.17
C TYR A 62 8.28 -7.95 -35.78
N LEU A 63 7.35 -8.67 -35.14
CA LEU A 63 6.80 -9.94 -35.61
C LEU A 63 5.83 -9.87 -36.81
N PRO A 64 5.11 -8.77 -37.10
CA PRO A 64 4.22 -8.64 -38.25
C PRO A 64 4.95 -8.17 -39.53
N ARG A 65 6.28 -8.24 -39.57
CA ARG A 65 7.11 -7.87 -40.74
C ARG A 65 7.86 -9.07 -41.29
#